data_AF-A0A498FCY6-F1
#
_entry.id   AF-A0A498FCY6-F1
#
_cell.length_a   1.000
_cell.length_b   1.000
_cell.length_c   1.000
_cell.angle_alpha   90.00
_cell.angle_beta   90.00
_cell.angle_gamma   90.00
#
_symmetry.space_group_name_H-M   'P 1'
#
loop_
_entity.id
_entity.type
_entity.pdbx_description
1 polymer ?
#
loop_
_entity_poly.entity_id
_entity_poly.type
_entity_poly.pdbx_seq_one_letter_code
_entity_poly.pdbx_strand_id
1 'polypeptide(L)'
;MTEGAAIPETIVFDAEPLIAYFCNEPGSDTVETYVDAIEGAADGYISATNLAEIHYIVRAIDGEERADAVVNVLEESGIRRIDTEQTWA
;
A
#
# COMPACT_ATOMS: atom_id res chain seq x y z
N MET A 1 -11.82 10.50 -11.46
CA MET A 1 -11.04 10.36 -12.70
C MET A 1 -10.09 11.54 -12.82
N THR A 2 -8.91 11.45 -12.22
CA THR A 2 -7.81 12.40 -12.47
C THR A 2 -7.05 11.90 -13.71
N GLU A 3 -7.62 12.08 -14.89
CA GLU A 3 -6.86 11.93 -16.13
C GLU A 3 -5.86 13.10 -16.22
N GLY A 4 -4.57 12.79 -16.17
CA GLY A 4 -3.50 13.74 -16.53
C GLY A 4 -2.63 14.28 -15.40
N ALA A 5 -2.75 13.80 -14.16
CA ALA A 5 -1.70 14.06 -13.16
C ALA A 5 -0.48 13.18 -13.49
N ALA A 6 0.69 13.80 -13.69
CA ALA A 6 1.93 13.05 -13.80
C ALA A 6 2.14 12.23 -12.52
N ILE A 7 2.61 10.99 -12.66
CA ILE A 7 2.90 10.16 -11.49
C ILE A 7 3.99 10.85 -10.66
N PRO A 8 3.78 11.06 -9.35
CA PRO A 8 4.79 11.67 -8.49
C PRO A 8 6.07 10.83 -8.39
N GLU A 9 7.22 11.49 -8.22
CA GLU A 9 8.48 10.81 -7.90
C GLU A 9 8.48 10.17 -6.51
N THR A 10 7.56 10.59 -5.63
CA THR A 10 7.42 10.08 -4.26
C THR A 10 5.95 9.82 -3.95
N ILE A 11 5.65 8.60 -3.53
CA ILE A 11 4.29 8.13 -3.26
C ILE A 11 4.22 7.57 -1.85
N VAL A 12 3.26 8.05 -1.07
CA VAL A 12 2.94 7.51 0.26
C VAL A 12 1.59 6.83 0.19
N PHE A 13 1.56 5.54 0.52
CA PHE A 13 0.34 4.75 0.50
C PHE A 13 -0.40 4.82 1.82
N ASP A 14 -1.69 5.10 1.72
CA ASP A 14 -2.64 4.83 2.79
C ASP A 14 -3.06 3.34 2.80
N ALA A 15 -3.72 2.89 3.87
CA ALA A 15 -4.24 1.53 3.95
C ALA A 15 -5.34 1.26 2.90
N GLU A 16 -6.32 2.16 2.74
CA GLU A 16 -7.49 1.94 1.87
C GLU A 16 -7.12 1.63 0.41
N PRO A 17 -6.24 2.41 -0.26
CA PRO A 17 -5.85 2.11 -1.64
C PRO A 17 -5.21 0.72 -1.80
N LEU A 18 -4.37 0.31 -0.85
CA LEU A 18 -3.72 -1.00 -0.91
C LEU A 18 -4.70 -2.14 -0.62
N ILE A 19 -5.68 -1.94 0.28
CA ILE A 19 -6.78 -2.89 0.47
C ILE A 19 -7.57 -3.03 -0.82
N ALA A 20 -7.93 -1.92 -1.47
CA ALA A 20 -8.64 -1.95 -2.74
C ALA A 20 -7.87 -2.72 -3.83
N TYR A 21 -6.55 -2.55 -3.87
CA TYR A 21 -5.67 -3.30 -4.77
C TYR A 21 -5.67 -4.81 -4.46
N PHE A 22 -5.38 -5.22 -3.21
CA PHE A 22 -5.24 -6.64 -2.85
C PHE A 22 -6.56 -7.42 -2.78
N CYS A 23 -7.67 -6.73 -2.55
CA CYS A 23 -9.02 -7.28 -2.47
C CYS A 23 -9.84 -7.07 -3.75
N ASN A 24 -9.23 -6.54 -4.82
CA ASN A 24 -9.86 -6.31 -6.13
C ASN A 24 -11.15 -5.46 -6.03
N GLU A 25 -11.09 -4.39 -5.24
CA GLU A 25 -12.20 -3.44 -5.07
C GLU A 25 -12.19 -2.35 -6.16
N PRO A 26 -13.30 -1.62 -6.36
CA PRO A 26 -13.34 -0.50 -7.30
C PRO A 26 -12.23 0.52 -7.05
N GLY A 27 -11.43 0.79 -8.08
CA GLY A 27 -10.27 1.68 -7.98
C GLY A 27 -8.92 0.96 -7.98
N SER A 28 -8.90 -0.37 -7.89
CA SER A 28 -7.69 -1.19 -7.95
C SER A 28 -6.74 -0.81 -9.11
N ASP A 29 -7.24 -0.71 -10.34
CA ASP A 29 -6.44 -0.34 -11.53
C ASP A 29 -5.73 1.02 -11.38
N THR A 30 -6.35 1.96 -10.65
CA THR A 30 -5.73 3.25 -10.37
C THR A 30 -4.58 3.09 -9.39
N VAL A 31 -4.74 2.24 -8.37
CA VAL A 31 -3.68 1.97 -7.38
C VAL A 31 -2.53 1.19 -8.01
N GLU A 32 -2.83 0.20 -8.87
CA GLU A 32 -1.85 -0.57 -9.64
C GLU A 32 -0.91 0.36 -10.41
N THR A 33 -1.44 1.42 -11.05
CA THR A 33 -0.63 2.43 -11.75
C THR A 33 0.45 3.08 -10.84
N TYR A 34 0.15 3.29 -9.56
CA TYR A 34 1.11 3.85 -8.60
C TYR A 34 2.06 2.80 -8.03
N VAL A 35 1.62 1.54 -7.89
CA VAL A 35 2.49 0.42 -7.49
C VAL A 35 3.53 0.15 -8.58
N ASP A 36 3.11 0.08 -9.84
CA ASP A 36 4.01 -0.09 -11.00
C ASP A 36 5.06 1.02 -11.09
N ALA A 37 4.69 2.24 -10.70
CA ALA A 37 5.63 3.36 -10.68
C ALA A 37 6.76 3.19 -9.65
N ILE A 38 6.49 2.51 -8.52
CA ILE A 38 7.50 2.15 -7.52
C ILE A 38 8.47 1.11 -8.07
N GLU A 39 7.97 0.11 -8.78
CA GLU A 39 8.83 -0.89 -9.44
C GLU A 39 9.73 -0.25 -10.50
N GLY A 40 9.30 0.87 -11.08
CA GLY A 40 10.09 1.68 -11.99
C GLY A 40 11.15 2.53 -11.28
N ALA A 41 10.79 3.76 -10.90
CA ALA A 41 11.75 4.76 -10.43
C ALA A 41 11.21 5.68 -9.32
N ALA A 42 9.94 5.56 -8.95
CA ALA A 42 9.36 6.37 -7.89
C ALA A 42 9.72 5.77 -6.51
N ASP A 43 9.87 6.65 -5.52
CA ASP A 43 10.08 6.28 -4.13
C ASP A 43 8.74 5.98 -3.44
N GLY A 44 8.57 4.73 -2.97
CA GLY A 44 7.34 4.28 -2.32
C GLY A 44 7.48 4.17 -0.81
N TYR A 45 6.44 4.56 -0.08
CA TYR A 45 6.43 4.52 1.39
C TYR A 45 5.08 4.08 1.95
N ILE A 46 5.10 3.40 3.09
CA ILE A 46 3.93 3.09 3.92
C ILE A 46 4.28 3.22 5.40
N SER A 47 3.33 3.68 6.22
CA SER A 47 3.53 3.70 7.68
C SER A 47 3.35 2.30 8.28
N ALA A 48 4.04 2.00 9.37
CA ALA A 48 3.83 0.76 10.12
C ALA A 48 2.38 0.60 10.62
N THR A 49 1.70 1.71 10.93
CA THR A 49 0.28 1.71 11.32
C THR A 49 -0.61 1.26 10.16
N ASN A 50 -0.40 1.83 8.97
CA ASN A 50 -1.20 1.48 7.80
C ASN A 50 -0.94 0.02 7.36
N LEU A 51 0.29 -0.46 7.49
CA LEU A 51 0.60 -1.87 7.23
C LEU A 51 -0.15 -2.81 8.20
N ALA A 52 -0.26 -2.42 9.47
CA ALA A 52 -1.04 -3.17 10.46
C ALA A 52 -2.55 -3.13 10.16
N GLU A 53 -3.08 -2.00 9.68
CA GLU A 53 -4.47 -1.88 9.25
C GLU A 53 -4.78 -2.78 8.04
N ILE A 54 -3.90 -2.82 7.04
CA ILE A 54 -4.02 -3.72 5.89
C ILE A 54 -4.06 -5.17 6.36
N HIS A 55 -3.11 -5.58 7.21
CA HIS A 55 -3.08 -6.95 7.74
C HIS A 55 -4.39 -7.29 8.47
N TYR A 56 -4.84 -6.41 9.37
CA TYR A 56 -6.06 -6.61 10.15
C TYR A 56 -7.31 -6.76 9.26
N ILE A 57 -7.46 -5.88 8.25
CA ILE A 57 -8.63 -5.88 7.36
C ILE A 57 -8.59 -7.07 6.42
N VAL A 58 -7.47 -7.34 5.75
CA VAL A 58 -7.33 -8.49 4.85
C VAL A 58 -7.56 -9.79 5.61
N ARG A 59 -7.06 -9.91 6.85
CA ARG A 59 -7.32 -11.08 7.69
C ARG A 59 -8.79 -11.28 7.98
N ALA A 60 -9.55 -10.19 8.18
CA ALA A 60 -10.99 -10.27 8.41
C ALA A 60 -11.77 -10.67 7.14
N ILE A 61 -11.26 -10.30 5.95
CA ILE A 61 -11.90 -10.60 4.67
C ILE A 61 -11.57 -12.01 4.17
N ASP A 62 -10.29 -12.39 4.18
CA ASP A 62 -9.75 -13.56 3.45
C ASP A 62 -8.78 -14.41 4.30
N GLY A 63 -8.75 -14.18 5.60
CA GLY A 63 -8.01 -15.00 6.55
C GLY A 63 -6.52 -14.65 6.68
N GLU A 64 -5.89 -15.30 7.66
CA GLU A 64 -4.54 -14.98 8.13
C GLU A 64 -3.46 -15.23 7.07
N GLU A 65 -3.55 -16.35 6.35
CA GLU A 65 -2.57 -16.69 5.31
C GLU A 65 -2.52 -15.64 4.19
N ARG A 66 -3.69 -15.12 3.77
CA ARG A 66 -3.76 -14.05 2.77
C ARG A 66 -3.16 -12.76 3.32
N ALA A 67 -3.48 -12.40 4.57
CA ALA A 67 -2.97 -11.18 5.19
C ALA A 67 -1.44 -11.19 5.29
N ASP A 68 -0.85 -12.32 5.69
CA ASP A 68 0.61 -12.48 5.75
C ASP A 68 1.23 -12.39 4.34
N ALA A 69 0.61 -13.03 3.35
CA ALA A 69 1.07 -12.94 1.96
C ALA A 69 1.05 -11.50 1.43
N VAL A 70 0.01 -10.73 1.74
CA VAL A 70 -0.09 -9.31 1.35
C VAL A 70 1.05 -8.49 1.96
N VAL A 71 1.35 -8.67 3.25
CA VAL A 71 2.46 -7.96 3.90
C VAL A 71 3.79 -8.31 3.25
N ASN A 72 4.04 -9.60 2.96
CA ASN A 72 5.27 -10.03 2.29
C ASN A 72 5.42 -9.40 0.89
N VAL A 73 4.33 -9.35 0.11
CA VAL A 73 4.34 -8.71 -1.21
C VAL A 73 4.67 -7.23 -1.10
N LEU A 74 4.14 -6.51 -0.11
CA LEU A 74 4.46 -5.10 0.10
C LEU A 74 5.92 -4.87 0.50
N GLU A 75 6.53 -5.79 1.24
CA GLU A 75 7.96 -5.73 1.57
C GLU A 75 8.85 -5.99 0.34
N GLU A 76 8.37 -6.82 -0.59
CA GLU A 76 9.08 -7.16 -1.84
C GLU A 76 8.87 -6.15 -2.97
N SER A 77 7.79 -5.37 -2.96
CA SER A 77 7.40 -4.43 -4.04
C SER A 77 8.23 -3.14 -4.10
N GLY A 78 9.20 -2.96 -3.19
CA GLY A 78 10.00 -1.73 -3.10
C GLY A 78 9.32 -0.60 -2.30
N ILE A 79 8.10 -0.81 -1.81
CA ILE A 79 7.43 0.11 -0.88
C ILE A 79 8.12 0.02 0.48
N ARG A 80 8.73 1.13 0.92
CA ARG A 80 9.47 1.16 2.18
C ARG A 80 8.55 1.43 3.36
N ARG A 81 8.55 0.51 4.32
CA ARG A 81 7.94 0.74 5.63
C ARG A 81 8.69 1.82 6.39
N ILE A 82 7.94 2.78 6.92
CA ILE A 82 8.41 3.79 7.88
C ILE A 82 7.77 3.49 9.22
N ASP A 83 8.61 3.22 10.23
CA ASP A 83 8.16 2.97 11.59
C ASP A 83 7.60 4.23 12.26
N THR A 84 6.82 4.02 13.32
CA THR A 84 6.29 5.12 14.13
C THR A 84 7.35 5.62 15.10
N GLU A 85 7.51 6.94 15.14
CA GLU A 85 8.26 7.62 16.20
C GLU A 85 7.30 8.23 17.23
N GLN A 86 7.86 8.91 18.23
CA GLN A 86 7.10 9.58 19.28
C GLN A 86 6.26 10.72 18.68
N THR A 87 4.93 10.60 18.77
CA THR A 87 3.99 11.53 18.11
C THR A 87 3.69 12.79 18.91
N TRP A 88 3.75 12.72 20.25
CA TRP A 88 3.37 13.81 21.16
C TRP A 88 4.39 13.97 22.30
N ALA A 89 5.61 14.40 21.96
CA ALA A 89 6.66 14.71 22.94
C ALA A 89 6.44 16.06 23.65
#